data_AF-A0A946GYG0-F1
#
_entry.id   AF-A0A946GYG0-F1
#
_cell.length_a   1.000
_cell.length_b   1.000
_cell.length_c   1.000
_cell.angle_alpha   90.00
_cell.angle_beta   90.00
_cell.angle_gamma   90.00
#
_symmetry.space_group_name_H-M   'P 1'
#
loop_
_entity.id
_entity.type
_entity.pdbx_description
1 polymer ?
#
loop_
_entity_poly.entity_id
_entity_poly.type
_entity_poly.pdbx_seq_one_letter_code
_entity_poly.pdbx_strand_id
1 'polypeptide(L)'
;MARVTAATLSNRTPKGAYGTPNSKTVAARLGMKVQKMGRTTSLTTGRVTAVNSAVLVGYSAGLAFFVNQIEITKPIIVIDARTGSITISFEPFSAGGDSGSLIVTTYGKNPVGLLYAGSIFVTVANPIDLVLDAVGKELGQKVMIDGSQPN
;
A
#
# COMPACT_ATOMS: atom_id res chain seq x y z
N MET A 1 -20.68 -15.88 1.07
CA MET A 1 -19.46 -16.25 0.30
C MET A 1 -19.40 -15.36 -0.93
N ALA A 2 -18.33 -14.60 -1.13
CA ALA A 2 -18.15 -13.82 -2.36
C ALA A 2 -17.69 -14.75 -3.48
N ARG A 3 -18.50 -14.89 -4.54
CA ARG A 3 -18.17 -15.65 -5.76
C ARG A 3 -17.57 -14.67 -6.76
N VAL A 4 -16.31 -14.85 -7.10
CA VAL A 4 -15.62 -14.04 -8.12
C VAL A 4 -15.51 -14.90 -9.38
N THR A 5 -15.94 -14.37 -10.51
CA THR A 5 -15.74 -15.01 -11.83
C THR A 5 -14.77 -14.15 -12.61
N ALA A 6 -14.16 -14.69 -13.68
CA ALA A 6 -13.30 -13.89 -14.55
C ALA A 6 -14.02 -12.63 -15.08
N ALA A 7 -15.35 -12.68 -15.23
CA ALA A 7 -16.18 -11.56 -15.66
C ALA A 7 -16.36 -10.46 -14.59
N THR A 8 -16.06 -10.73 -13.32
CA THR A 8 -16.11 -9.74 -12.23
C THR A 8 -14.73 -9.32 -11.74
N LEU A 9 -13.65 -9.83 -12.38
CA LEU A 9 -12.29 -9.35 -12.15
C LEU A 9 -12.06 -8.04 -12.91
N SER A 10 -11.48 -7.08 -12.21
CA SER A 10 -11.06 -5.80 -12.76
C SER A 10 -9.67 -5.48 -12.23
N ASN A 11 -8.82 -4.87 -13.06
CA ASN A 11 -7.50 -4.37 -12.68
C ASN A 11 -7.56 -2.93 -12.14
N ARG A 12 -8.75 -2.43 -11.79
CA ARG A 12 -9.01 -1.04 -11.42
C ARG A 12 -9.73 -0.97 -10.07
N THR A 13 -9.41 0.06 -9.30
CA THR A 13 -10.17 0.37 -8.07
C THR A 13 -11.59 0.85 -8.38
N PRO A 14 -12.53 0.79 -7.41
CA PRO A 14 -13.88 1.35 -7.57
C PRO A 14 -13.90 2.80 -8.04
N LYS A 15 -15.03 3.22 -8.64
CA LYS A 15 -15.26 4.61 -9.06
C LYS A 15 -15.02 5.56 -7.89
N GLY A 16 -14.26 6.64 -8.13
CA GLY A 16 -13.90 7.63 -7.10
C GLY A 16 -12.58 7.35 -6.38
N ALA A 17 -11.95 6.20 -6.60
CA ALA A 17 -10.57 5.94 -6.17
C ALA A 17 -9.54 6.25 -7.28
N TYR A 18 -8.34 5.67 -7.23
CA TYR A 18 -7.25 6.03 -8.15
C TYR A 18 -7.31 5.38 -9.54
N GLY A 19 -8.23 4.44 -9.77
CA GLY A 19 -8.43 3.74 -11.05
C GLY A 19 -7.45 2.59 -11.26
N THR A 20 -7.06 2.36 -12.51
CA THR A 20 -6.05 1.34 -12.86
C THR A 20 -4.65 1.82 -12.47
N PRO A 21 -3.82 0.97 -11.82
CA PRO A 21 -2.42 1.26 -11.56
C PRO A 21 -1.62 1.34 -12.88
N ASN A 22 -0.43 1.91 -12.82
CA ASN A 22 0.53 1.83 -13.91
C ASN A 22 1.17 0.43 -13.94
N SER A 23 1.56 -0.07 -15.11
CA SER A 23 2.32 -1.32 -15.23
C SER A 23 3.79 -1.17 -14.79
N LYS A 24 4.32 0.06 -14.85
CA LYS A 24 5.70 0.35 -14.43
C LYS A 24 5.78 0.53 -12.91
N THR A 25 6.53 -0.36 -12.26
CA THR A 25 6.88 -0.27 -10.83
C THR A 25 7.91 0.83 -10.58
N VAL A 26 7.95 1.32 -9.34
CA VAL A 26 8.93 2.32 -8.87
C VAL A 26 9.41 1.93 -7.47
N ALA A 27 10.72 1.92 -7.27
CA ALA A 27 11.31 1.70 -5.95
C ALA A 27 10.91 2.80 -4.95
N ALA A 28 10.62 2.39 -3.71
CA ALA A 28 10.25 3.33 -2.65
C ALA A 28 11.39 4.30 -2.31
N ARG A 29 11.02 5.54 -1.99
CA ARG A 29 11.96 6.59 -1.55
C ARG A 29 11.35 7.35 -0.38
N LEU A 30 12.20 7.80 0.56
CA LEU A 30 11.76 8.64 1.68
C LEU A 30 10.97 9.86 1.20
N GLY A 31 9.87 10.17 1.87
CA GLY A 31 8.99 11.29 1.57
C GLY A 31 8.04 11.10 0.38
N MET A 32 8.16 9.98 -0.36
CA MET A 32 7.31 9.66 -1.51
C MET A 32 5.84 9.63 -1.10
N LYS A 33 5.01 10.42 -1.80
CA LYS A 33 3.56 10.42 -1.61
C LYS A 33 2.96 9.18 -2.26
N VAL A 34 2.22 8.42 -1.47
CA VAL A 34 1.60 7.16 -1.89
C VAL A 34 0.12 7.14 -1.55
N GLN A 35 -0.60 6.24 -2.20
CA GLN A 35 -2.01 5.98 -1.94
C GLN A 35 -2.32 4.49 -2.10
N LYS A 36 -3.38 4.04 -1.45
CA LYS A 36 -3.88 2.67 -1.58
C LYS A 36 -5.40 2.63 -1.46
N MET A 37 -6.01 1.61 -2.05
CA MET A 37 -7.44 1.33 -1.91
C MET A 37 -7.57 0.02 -1.16
N GLY A 38 -8.02 0.09 0.09
CA GLY A 38 -8.23 -1.07 0.95
C GLY A 38 -9.69 -1.31 1.23
N ARG A 39 -10.07 -2.55 1.55
CA ARG A 39 -11.47 -2.90 1.86
C ARG A 39 -11.99 -2.16 3.09
N THR A 40 -11.14 -1.98 4.10
CA THR A 40 -11.55 -1.46 5.41
C THR A 40 -11.47 0.06 5.45
N THR A 41 -10.33 0.63 5.04
CA THR A 41 -10.12 2.10 5.13
C THR A 41 -10.38 2.84 3.83
N SER A 42 -10.88 2.16 2.80
CA SER A 42 -11.10 2.72 1.47
C SER A 42 -9.82 3.35 0.89
N LEU A 43 -9.97 4.43 0.11
CA LEU A 43 -8.85 5.19 -0.43
C LEU A 43 -8.19 5.98 0.70
N THR A 44 -6.90 5.72 0.93
CA THR A 44 -6.07 6.54 1.82
C THR A 44 -4.83 7.01 1.09
N THR A 45 -4.30 8.15 1.55
CA THR A 45 -3.03 8.72 1.09
C THR A 45 -2.07 8.83 2.27
N GLY A 46 -0.78 8.78 1.99
CA GLY A 46 0.27 8.78 3.01
C GLY A 46 1.63 9.09 2.41
N ARG A 47 2.66 8.89 3.22
CA ARG A 47 4.06 9.10 2.84
C ARG A 47 4.92 7.94 3.29
N VAL A 48 5.86 7.54 2.44
CA VAL A 48 6.95 6.64 2.82
C VAL A 48 7.84 7.36 3.84
N THR A 49 7.98 6.77 5.03
CA THR A 49 8.78 7.31 6.14
C THR A 49 10.02 6.49 6.43
N ALA A 50 10.06 5.23 6.00
CA ALA A 50 11.26 4.42 6.04
C ALA A 50 11.32 3.47 4.85
N VAL A 51 12.54 3.15 4.45
CA VAL A 51 12.87 2.12 3.46
C VAL A 51 14.00 1.28 4.03
N ASN A 52 14.08 0.02 3.60
CA ASN A 52 15.01 -0.95 4.16
C ASN A 52 14.81 -1.19 5.68
N SER A 53 13.57 -1.10 6.15
CA SER A 53 13.26 -1.32 7.57
C SER A 53 13.35 -2.79 7.96
N ALA A 54 13.76 -3.02 9.21
CA ALA A 54 13.67 -4.30 9.90
C ALA A 54 12.50 -4.26 10.89
N VAL A 55 11.54 -5.17 10.76
CA VAL A 55 10.30 -5.17 11.55
C VAL A 55 9.98 -6.54 12.11
N LEU A 56 9.37 -6.57 13.30
CA LEU A 56 8.78 -7.76 13.89
C LEU A 56 7.27 -7.68 13.74
N VAL A 57 6.66 -8.73 13.20
CA VAL A 57 5.20 -8.83 13.04
C VAL A 57 4.71 -10.04 13.84
N GLY A 58 3.73 -9.80 14.71
CA GLY A 58 3.07 -10.85 15.46
C GLY A 58 2.02 -11.56 14.62
N TYR A 59 2.20 -12.87 14.47
CA TYR A 59 1.20 -13.80 13.95
C TYR A 59 0.76 -14.72 15.09
N SER A 60 -0.36 -15.45 14.88
CA SER A 60 -0.82 -16.46 15.85
C SER A 60 0.22 -17.55 16.11
N ALA A 61 1.08 -17.84 15.13
CA ALA A 61 2.17 -18.81 15.24
C ALA A 61 3.45 -18.27 15.90
N GLY A 62 3.52 -16.96 16.19
CA GLY A 62 4.69 -16.31 16.80
C GLY A 62 5.12 -15.02 16.09
N LEU A 63 6.32 -14.55 16.44
CA LEU A 63 6.92 -13.37 15.82
C LEU A 63 7.66 -13.74 14.54
N ALA A 64 7.39 -13.02 13.47
CA ALA A 64 8.13 -13.10 12.21
C ALA A 64 8.95 -11.83 12.02
N PHE A 65 10.24 -12.01 11.69
CA PHE A 65 11.17 -10.92 11.42
C PHE A 65 11.30 -10.69 9.91
N PHE A 66 11.12 -9.45 9.48
CA PHE A 66 11.22 -9.05 8.08
C PHE A 66 12.24 -7.94 7.94
N VAL A 67 13.03 -8.01 6.86
CA VAL A 67 13.97 -6.96 6.45
C VAL A 67 13.58 -6.41 5.09
N ASN A 68 14.21 -5.31 4.69
CA ASN A 68 13.94 -4.64 3.43
C ASN A 68 12.47 -4.19 3.26
N GLN A 69 11.85 -3.74 4.35
CA GLN A 69 10.45 -3.31 4.35
C GLN A 69 10.31 -1.80 4.09
N ILE A 70 9.14 -1.42 3.61
CA ILE A 70 8.72 -0.03 3.43
C ILE A 70 7.74 0.32 4.55
N GLU A 71 7.97 1.45 5.21
CA GLU A 71 7.03 2.00 6.19
C GLU A 71 6.32 3.23 5.64
N ILE A 72 5.02 3.30 5.87
CA ILE A 72 4.14 4.38 5.43
C ILE A 72 3.39 4.93 6.63
N THR A 73 3.32 6.25 6.74
CA THR A 73 2.46 6.96 7.70
C THR A 73 1.54 7.94 6.98
N LYS A 74 0.48 8.38 7.66
CA LYS A 74 -0.42 9.43 7.18
C LYS A 74 -0.38 10.61 8.16
N PRO A 75 0.57 11.55 7.99
CA PRO A 75 0.58 12.77 8.78
C PRO A 75 -0.55 13.69 8.32
N ILE A 76 -1.24 14.30 9.27
CA ILE A 76 -2.24 15.34 9.06
C ILE A 76 -1.79 16.62 9.77
N ILE A 77 -2.11 17.77 9.17
CA ILE A 77 -1.90 19.07 9.79
C ILE A 77 -3.22 19.45 10.48
N VAL A 78 -3.15 19.70 11.78
CA VAL A 78 -4.28 20.20 12.58
C VAL A 78 -4.02 21.66 12.88
N ILE A 79 -4.97 22.52 12.48
CA ILE A 79 -4.94 23.94 12.79
C ILE A 79 -6.04 24.20 13.81
N ASP A 80 -5.65 24.67 14.99
CA ASP A 80 -6.61 25.14 15.97
C ASP A 80 -7.23 26.46 15.48
N ALA A 81 -8.52 26.44 15.16
CA ALA A 81 -9.20 27.58 14.56
C ALA A 81 -9.32 28.80 15.50
N ARG A 82 -9.12 28.63 16.82
CA ARG A 82 -9.23 29.71 17.81
C ARG A 82 -7.91 30.40 18.08
N THR A 83 -6.82 29.63 18.09
CA THR A 83 -5.48 30.09 18.46
C THR A 83 -4.53 30.22 17.27
N GLY A 84 -4.87 29.60 16.13
CA GLY A 84 -3.98 29.52 14.96
C GLY A 84 -2.83 28.52 15.13
N SER A 85 -2.79 27.75 16.23
CA SER A 85 -1.72 26.79 16.51
C SER A 85 -1.71 25.65 15.50
N ILE A 86 -0.52 25.27 15.03
CA ILE A 86 -0.31 24.20 14.07
C ILE A 86 0.30 22.99 14.79
N THR A 87 -0.38 21.85 14.74
CA THR A 87 0.10 20.57 15.28
C THR A 87 0.11 19.51 14.19
N ILE A 88 1.07 18.58 14.25
CA ILE A 88 1.09 17.38 13.41
C ILE A 88 0.46 16.23 14.18
N SER A 89 -0.60 15.65 13.61
CA SER A 89 -1.21 14.42 14.11
C SER A 89 -1.04 13.30 13.09
N PHE A 90 -1.28 12.06 13.50
CA PHE A 90 -1.19 10.89 12.63
C PHE A 90 -2.53 10.17 12.60
N GLU A 91 -2.95 9.81 11.39
CA GLU A 91 -4.09 8.93 11.19
C GLU A 91 -3.62 7.57 10.66
N PRO A 92 -4.41 6.50 10.84
CA PRO A 92 -4.09 5.22 10.21
C PRO A 92 -4.08 5.34 8.69
N PHE A 93 -2.96 4.97 8.06
CA PHE A 93 -2.91 4.80 6.61
C PHE A 93 -3.64 3.52 6.18
N SER A 94 -3.68 2.51 7.05
CA SER A 94 -4.40 1.25 6.83
C SER A 94 -4.93 0.67 8.14
N ALA A 95 -5.87 -0.26 8.03
CA ALA A 95 -6.33 -1.07 9.15
C ALA A 95 -6.36 -2.57 8.79
N GLY A 96 -6.65 -3.40 9.77
CA GLY A 96 -6.91 -4.83 9.56
C GLY A 96 -7.96 -5.03 8.46
N GLY A 97 -7.65 -5.90 7.50
CA GLY A 97 -8.48 -6.13 6.31
C GLY A 97 -8.07 -5.34 5.07
N ASP A 98 -7.10 -4.42 5.16
CA ASP A 98 -6.46 -3.81 3.99
C ASP A 98 -5.25 -4.61 3.48
N SER A 99 -4.80 -5.65 4.19
CA SER A 99 -3.71 -6.53 3.75
C SER A 99 -3.97 -7.06 2.34
N GLY A 100 -2.92 -7.07 1.51
CA GLY A 100 -2.99 -7.37 0.09
C GLY A 100 -3.28 -6.14 -0.80
N SER A 101 -3.55 -4.97 -0.23
CA SER A 101 -3.73 -3.75 -1.03
C SER A 101 -2.43 -3.33 -1.71
N LEU A 102 -2.51 -3.04 -3.01
CA LEU A 102 -1.42 -2.43 -3.76
C LEU A 102 -1.27 -0.96 -3.35
N ILE A 103 -0.06 -0.60 -2.93
CA ILE A 103 0.34 0.78 -2.66
C ILE A 103 0.98 1.33 -3.93
N VAL A 104 0.47 2.46 -4.40
CA VAL A 104 0.93 3.16 -5.60
C VAL A 104 1.38 4.58 -5.28
N THR A 105 2.20 5.19 -6.13
CA THR A 105 2.46 6.62 -6.06
C THR A 105 1.17 7.43 -6.22
N THR A 106 1.05 8.55 -5.50
CA THR A 106 -0.13 9.43 -5.64
C THR A 106 -0.24 9.98 -7.06
N TYR A 107 0.91 10.34 -7.66
CA TYR A 107 0.99 10.80 -9.05
C TYR A 107 1.58 9.70 -9.92
N GLY A 108 0.95 9.40 -11.06
CA GLY A 108 1.38 8.35 -11.99
C GLY A 108 0.87 6.95 -11.66
N LYS A 109 0.46 6.70 -10.40
CA LYS A 109 -0.12 5.43 -9.94
C LYS A 109 0.83 4.25 -10.14
N ASN A 110 2.12 4.50 -10.04
CA ASN A 110 3.16 3.49 -10.17
C ASN A 110 3.16 2.60 -8.92
N PRO A 111 3.10 1.27 -9.06
CA PRO A 111 3.21 0.34 -7.94
C PRO A 111 4.52 0.52 -7.18
N VAL A 112 4.43 0.54 -5.85
CA VAL A 112 5.58 0.74 -4.94
C VAL A 112 5.72 -0.42 -3.97
N GLY A 113 4.62 -0.89 -3.38
CA GLY A 113 4.67 -1.97 -2.41
C GLY A 113 3.35 -2.68 -2.19
N LEU A 114 3.43 -3.84 -1.56
CA LEU A 114 2.30 -4.67 -1.17
C LEU A 114 2.11 -4.63 0.35
N LEU A 115 0.98 -4.08 0.79
CA LEU A 115 0.63 -3.98 2.20
C LEU A 115 0.41 -5.37 2.80
N TYR A 116 1.05 -5.67 3.94
CA TYR A 116 0.80 -6.93 4.65
C TYR A 116 0.56 -6.77 6.14
N ALA A 117 1.11 -5.73 6.77
CA ALA A 117 1.00 -5.49 8.21
C ALA A 117 0.92 -3.99 8.53
N GLY A 118 0.62 -3.67 9.78
CA GLY A 118 0.64 -2.30 10.26
C GLY A 118 0.03 -2.15 11.65
N SER A 119 0.11 -0.92 12.15
CA SER A 119 -0.50 -0.43 13.37
C SER A 119 -1.34 0.81 13.05
N ILE A 120 -1.86 1.48 14.08
CA ILE A 120 -2.55 2.77 13.94
C ILE A 120 -1.62 3.90 13.46
N PHE A 121 -0.31 3.75 13.59
CA PHE A 121 0.67 4.80 13.23
C PHE A 121 1.42 4.48 11.94
N VAL A 122 1.80 3.21 11.75
CA VAL A 122 2.71 2.77 10.68
C VAL A 122 2.10 1.60 9.94
N THR A 123 2.06 1.70 8.62
CA THR A 123 1.79 0.59 7.71
C THR A 123 3.09 0.04 7.17
N VAL A 124 3.20 -1.28 7.09
CA VAL A 124 4.37 -1.98 6.55
C VAL A 124 4.00 -2.67 5.24
N ALA A 125 4.87 -2.51 4.24
CA ALA A 125 4.71 -3.10 2.93
C ALA A 125 6.01 -3.72 2.39
N ASN A 126 5.85 -4.80 1.63
CA ASN A 126 6.95 -5.40 0.87
C ASN A 126 7.19 -4.58 -0.40
N PRO A 127 8.46 -4.37 -0.83
CA PRO A 127 8.77 -3.78 -2.13
C PRO A 127 8.11 -4.58 -3.26
N ILE A 128 7.40 -3.89 -4.17
CA ILE A 128 6.57 -4.58 -5.17
C ILE A 128 7.39 -5.45 -6.12
N ASP A 129 8.60 -5.01 -6.48
CA ASP A 129 9.48 -5.76 -7.39
C ASP A 129 9.84 -7.14 -6.80
N LEU A 130 10.14 -7.19 -5.49
CA LEU A 130 10.44 -8.45 -4.81
C LEU A 130 9.24 -9.39 -4.74
N VAL A 131 8.04 -8.84 -4.60
CA VAL A 131 6.80 -9.63 -4.61
C VAL A 131 6.59 -10.24 -6.00
N LEU A 132 6.71 -9.44 -7.06
CA LEU A 132 6.53 -9.92 -8.44
C LEU A 132 7.57 -10.98 -8.81
N ASP A 133 8.83 -10.79 -8.39
CA ASP A 133 9.89 -11.77 -8.60
C ASP A 133 9.63 -13.08 -7.85
N ALA A 134 9.20 -13.02 -6.58
CA ALA A 134 8.90 -14.20 -5.79
C ALA A 134 7.72 -14.99 -6.37
N VAL A 135 6.64 -14.31 -6.73
CA VAL A 135 5.46 -14.94 -7.36
C VAL A 135 5.82 -15.50 -8.73
N GLY A 136 6.63 -14.79 -9.52
CA GLY A 136 7.05 -15.27 -10.84
C GLY A 136 7.92 -16.52 -10.78
N LYS A 137 8.81 -16.61 -9.77
CA LYS A 137 9.58 -17.83 -9.51
C LYS A 137 8.69 -19.02 -9.17
N GLU A 138 7.70 -18.83 -8.30
CA GLU A 138 6.76 -19.87 -7.91
C GLU A 138 5.92 -20.37 -9.09
N LEU A 139 5.50 -19.46 -9.98
CA LEU A 139 4.71 -19.79 -11.15
C LEU A 139 5.53 -20.25 -12.37
N GLY A 140 6.86 -20.21 -12.29
CA GLY A 140 7.74 -20.50 -13.41
C GLY A 140 7.60 -19.53 -14.60
N GLN A 141 7.10 -18.32 -14.37
CA GLN A 141 6.87 -17.32 -15.43
C GLN A 141 7.02 -15.88 -14.91
N LYS A 142 7.37 -14.95 -15.79
CA LYS A 142 7.45 -13.53 -15.42
C LYS A 142 6.05 -12.98 -15.13
N VAL A 143 5.89 -12.36 -13.96
CA VAL A 143 4.64 -11.68 -13.56
C VAL A 143 4.84 -10.18 -13.60
N MET A 144 3.81 -9.44 -14.00
CA MET A 144 3.82 -7.98 -14.08
C MET A 144 2.49 -7.42 -13.58
N ILE A 145 2.48 -6.15 -13.19
CA ILE A 145 1.25 -5.43 -12.90
C ILE A 145 0.56 -5.11 -14.22
N ASP A 146 -0.68 -5.58 -14.36
CA ASP A 146 -1.52 -5.20 -15.49
C ASP A 146 -2.05 -3.76 -15.28
N GLY A 147 -1.50 -2.84 -16.07
CA GLY A 147 -1.91 -1.44 -16.11
C GLY A 147 -2.83 -1.09 -17.28
N SER A 148 -3.29 -2.07 -18.05
CA SER A 148 -4.18 -1.83 -19.19
C SER A 148 -5.52 -1.23 -18.72
N GLN A 149 -6.04 -0.22 -19.41
CA GLN A 149 -7.40 0.23 -19.08
C GLN A 149 -8.39 -0.85 -19.52
N PRO A 150 -9.39 -1.19 -18.70
CA PRO A 150 -10.48 -2.04 -19.16
C PRO A 150 -11.22 -1.33 -20.31
N ASN A 151 -11.62 -2.10 -21.32
CA ASN A 151 -12.42 -1.64 -22.46
C ASN A 151 -13.76 -1.03 -22.03
#